data_AF-A0A8J7GKE4-F1
#
_entry.id   AF-A0A8J7GKE4-F1
#
_cell.length_a   1.000
_cell.length_b   1.000
_cell.length_c   1.000
_cell.angle_alpha   90.00
_cell.angle_beta   90.00
_cell.angle_gamma   90.00
#
_symmetry.space_group_name_H-M   'P 1'
#
loop_
_entity.id
_entity.type
_entity.pdbx_description
1 polymer ?
#
loop_
_entity_poly.entity_id
_entity_poly.type
_entity_poly.pdbx_seq_one_letter_code
_entity_poly.pdbx_strand_id
1 'polypeptide(L)'
;MTERMTRWIRKELPSDIVEKVEGNIVTYEQDGEEIAYMESECGQFQRYICYANPFSGPSLSKSELYAKGEAILRDVFHEVWPAHYELSRSAIGDEHMVTVTPIDEQTGKPLVRYEWSVGLYETGTISHVIAPSGTYSFETIDYTYSVEEVKERYLQALSLPLRYARFEGDEQYVGGDGTYHLIYDALEGMPFVEPDGTFNESYTYVTEDTSISVDDWAQWADRAEALLHELIGLIELRTVSVTEGEERDEIRVTVERLVDGYRVGERSTLDFHRERAVMIRCVLDHGLYANITPQPIRLTREEAREIVSAHTTFGYSPEVYNDEDDKHTIFVRGISEQFPASHGAIHAVEAATGNPWLVDTSWMNE
;
A
#
# COMPACT_ATOMS: atom_id res chain seq x y z
N MET A 1 16.65 25.06 -13.14
CA MET A 1 16.56 23.62 -12.80
C MET A 1 17.10 22.71 -13.90
N THR A 2 16.57 22.76 -15.13
CA THR A 2 16.96 21.89 -16.26
C THR A 2 18.48 21.81 -16.51
N GLU A 3 19.17 22.94 -16.64
CA GLU A 3 20.63 22.96 -16.86
C GLU A 3 21.44 22.26 -15.75
N ARG A 4 20.95 22.31 -14.50
CA ARG A 4 21.61 21.65 -13.37
C ARG A 4 21.41 20.15 -13.46
N MET A 5 20.20 19.71 -13.80
CA MET A 5 19.94 18.29 -14.01
C MET A 5 20.75 17.75 -15.20
N THR A 6 20.80 18.46 -16.33
CA THR A 6 21.66 18.10 -17.46
C THR A 6 23.14 17.95 -17.05
N ARG A 7 23.62 18.76 -16.11
CA ARG A 7 24.99 18.65 -15.58
C ARG A 7 25.20 17.37 -14.77
N TRP A 8 24.21 16.93 -14.00
CA TRP A 8 24.26 15.66 -13.27
C TRP A 8 24.25 14.48 -14.25
N ILE A 9 23.30 14.47 -15.18
CA ILE A 9 23.18 13.43 -16.20
C ILE A 9 24.51 13.28 -16.98
N ARG A 10 25.07 14.38 -17.50
CA ARG A 10 26.32 14.35 -18.29
C ARG A 10 27.57 13.91 -17.52
N LYS A 11 27.56 13.93 -16.18
CA LYS A 11 28.67 13.39 -15.38
C LYS A 11 28.62 11.86 -15.30
N GLU A 12 27.45 11.28 -15.52
CA GLU A 12 27.18 9.86 -15.32
C GLU A 12 27.08 9.12 -16.65
N LEU A 13 26.59 9.78 -17.70
CA LEU A 13 26.47 9.18 -19.02
C LEU A 13 27.84 8.85 -19.65
N PRO A 14 27.96 7.73 -20.38
CA PRO A 14 29.13 7.41 -21.18
C PRO A 14 29.35 8.45 -22.29
N SER A 15 30.57 8.50 -22.82
CA SER A 15 30.93 9.43 -23.89
C SER A 15 30.27 9.12 -25.25
N ASP A 16 29.74 7.92 -25.42
CA ASP A 16 29.09 7.40 -26.64
C ASP A 16 27.57 7.64 -26.68
N ILE A 17 26.99 8.29 -25.67
CA ILE A 17 25.56 8.63 -25.67
C ILE A 17 25.23 9.70 -26.68
N VAL A 18 24.14 9.47 -27.42
CA VAL A 18 23.55 10.43 -28.34
C VAL A 18 22.36 11.11 -27.64
N GLU A 19 22.39 12.44 -27.60
CA GLU A 19 21.29 13.27 -27.10
C GLU A 19 20.37 13.66 -28.27
N LYS A 20 19.08 13.35 -28.18
CA LYS A 20 18.04 13.80 -29.10
C LYS A 20 17.07 14.71 -28.39
N VAL A 21 16.69 15.83 -29.02
CA VAL A 21 15.77 16.81 -28.45
C VAL A 21 14.52 16.90 -29.32
N GLU A 22 13.38 16.55 -28.75
CA GLU A 22 12.07 16.55 -29.40
C GLU A 22 11.05 17.33 -28.55
N GLY A 23 10.79 18.58 -28.94
CA GLY A 23 9.91 19.46 -28.17
C GLY A 23 10.48 19.73 -26.78
N ASN A 24 9.78 19.26 -25.74
CA ASN A 24 10.21 19.43 -24.35
C ASN A 24 10.88 18.16 -23.76
N ILE A 25 11.10 17.14 -24.57
CA ILE A 25 11.72 15.87 -24.17
C ILE A 25 13.13 15.82 -24.74
N VAL A 26 14.07 15.41 -23.89
CA VAL A 26 15.44 15.07 -24.25
C VAL A 26 15.63 13.59 -24.02
N THR A 27 15.86 12.84 -25.10
CA THR A 27 16.10 11.39 -25.06
C THR A 27 17.60 11.12 -25.16
N TYR A 28 18.07 10.16 -24.37
CA TYR A 28 19.45 9.70 -24.35
C TYR A 28 19.50 8.28 -24.89
N GLU A 29 20.27 8.08 -25.97
CA GLU A 29 20.39 6.80 -26.66
C GLU A 29 21.81 6.22 -26.60
N GLN A 30 21.90 4.90 -26.42
CA GLN A 30 23.13 4.11 -26.57
C GLN A 30 22.87 2.99 -27.57
N ASP A 31 23.75 2.82 -28.56
CA ASP A 31 23.62 1.78 -29.60
C ASP A 31 22.26 1.77 -30.35
N GLY A 32 21.57 2.92 -30.38
CA GLY A 32 20.26 3.08 -31.03
C GLY A 32 19.07 2.68 -30.15
N GLU A 33 19.29 2.36 -28.88
CA GLU A 33 18.27 2.12 -27.88
C GLU A 33 18.16 3.31 -26.92
N GLU A 34 16.94 3.71 -26.60
CA GLU A 34 16.66 4.71 -25.59
C GLU A 34 16.95 4.15 -24.19
N ILE A 35 17.89 4.76 -23.48
CA ILE A 35 18.30 4.33 -22.14
C ILE A 35 17.74 5.23 -21.03
N ALA A 36 17.41 6.47 -21.38
CA ALA A 36 16.86 7.45 -20.46
C ALA A 36 16.17 8.60 -21.21
N TYR A 37 15.30 9.31 -20.52
CA TYR A 37 14.77 10.58 -21.00
C TYR A 37 14.65 11.60 -19.88
N MET A 38 14.66 12.87 -20.28
CA MET A 38 14.39 14.02 -19.43
C MET A 38 13.24 14.83 -20.04
N GLU A 39 12.27 15.15 -19.22
CA GLU A 39 11.12 15.96 -19.59
C GLU A 39 11.16 17.32 -18.91
N SER A 40 10.80 18.35 -19.67
CA SER A 40 10.58 19.69 -19.16
C SER A 40 9.19 20.18 -19.54
N GLU A 41 8.65 21.12 -18.77
CA GLU A 41 7.41 21.82 -19.12
C GLU A 41 7.62 23.30 -18.87
N CYS A 42 7.26 24.14 -19.87
CA CYS A 42 7.44 25.59 -19.79
C CYS A 42 8.87 26.03 -19.41
N GLY A 43 9.88 25.25 -19.80
CA GLY A 43 11.30 25.51 -19.48
C GLY A 43 11.74 25.09 -18.07
N GLN A 44 10.85 24.48 -17.28
CA GLN A 44 11.18 23.91 -15.98
C GLN A 44 11.35 22.39 -16.07
N PHE A 45 12.29 21.86 -15.32
CA PHE A 45 12.52 20.41 -15.23
C PHE A 45 11.33 19.74 -14.52
N GLN A 46 10.82 18.65 -15.09
CA GLN A 46 9.73 17.86 -14.51
C GLN A 46 10.24 16.51 -14.00
N ARG A 47 10.85 15.74 -14.89
CA ARG A 47 11.38 14.42 -14.52
C ARG A 47 12.54 13.98 -15.40
N TYR A 48 13.32 13.06 -14.85
CA TYR A 48 14.30 12.25 -15.55
C TYR A 48 14.09 10.81 -15.14
N ILE A 49 14.11 9.89 -16.10
CA ILE A 49 13.99 8.44 -15.87
C ILE A 49 15.03 7.72 -16.72
N CYS A 50 15.75 6.79 -16.10
CA CYS A 50 16.65 5.84 -16.73
C CYS A 50 16.07 4.43 -16.60
N TYR A 51 15.96 3.71 -17.71
CA TYR A 51 15.15 2.48 -17.79
C TYR A 51 15.84 1.22 -17.27
N ALA A 52 17.16 1.24 -17.18
CA ALA A 52 17.97 0.17 -16.67
C ALA A 52 19.25 0.77 -16.11
N ASN A 53 19.92 0.10 -15.17
CA ASN A 53 21.29 0.45 -14.78
C ASN A 53 22.22 0.06 -15.94
N PRO A 54 22.58 1.00 -16.84
CA PRO A 54 23.40 0.68 -18.00
C PRO A 54 24.89 0.58 -17.64
N PHE A 55 25.26 0.81 -16.36
CA PHE A 55 26.64 0.98 -15.95
C PHE A 55 27.15 -0.15 -15.07
N SER A 56 28.25 -0.75 -15.50
CA SER A 56 29.10 -1.52 -14.60
C SER A 56 30.00 -0.58 -13.80
N GLY A 57 29.82 -0.53 -12.49
CA GLY A 57 30.64 0.27 -11.58
C GLY A 57 30.76 -0.39 -10.20
N PRO A 58 31.71 0.04 -9.36
CA PRO A 58 31.73 -0.41 -7.97
C PRO A 58 30.47 0.07 -7.25
N SER A 59 29.83 -0.81 -6.47
CA SER A 59 28.70 -0.43 -5.63
C SER A 59 29.15 0.58 -4.56
N LEU A 60 28.33 1.61 -4.35
CA LEU A 60 28.49 2.58 -3.27
C LEU A 60 27.80 2.06 -1.99
N SER A 61 28.24 2.56 -0.84
CA SER A 61 27.52 2.30 0.42
C SER A 61 26.18 3.05 0.45
N LYS A 62 25.22 2.54 1.24
CA LYS A 62 23.91 3.21 1.44
C LYS A 62 24.06 4.69 1.85
N SER A 63 24.99 4.98 2.76
CA SER A 63 25.26 6.35 3.19
C SER A 63 25.77 7.26 2.07
N GLU A 64 26.58 6.72 1.15
CA GLU A 64 27.08 7.48 0.00
C GLU A 64 25.95 7.73 -1.01
N LEU A 65 25.09 6.73 -1.24
CA LEU A 65 23.90 6.86 -2.09
C LEU A 65 22.96 7.93 -1.54
N TYR A 66 22.57 7.86 -0.26
CA TYR A 66 21.68 8.85 0.33
C TYR A 66 22.28 10.26 0.33
N ALA A 67 23.57 10.40 0.67
CA ALA A 67 24.25 11.70 0.60
C ALA A 67 24.27 12.27 -0.83
N LYS A 68 24.45 11.41 -1.84
CA LYS A 68 24.41 11.80 -3.25
C LYS A 68 23.00 12.23 -3.66
N GLY A 69 21.97 11.45 -3.30
CA GLY A 69 20.57 11.76 -3.61
C GLY A 69 20.14 13.11 -3.02
N GLU A 70 20.45 13.34 -1.74
CA GLU A 70 20.22 14.64 -1.09
C GLU A 70 20.95 15.79 -1.80
N ALA A 71 22.19 15.59 -2.23
CA ALA A 71 22.96 16.61 -2.94
C ALA A 71 22.34 16.95 -4.31
N ILE A 72 21.84 15.96 -5.04
CA ILE A 72 21.14 16.15 -6.32
C ILE A 72 19.86 16.95 -6.08
N LEU A 73 19.01 16.53 -5.13
CA LEU A 73 17.77 17.22 -4.80
C LEU A 73 18.06 18.69 -4.46
N ARG A 74 19.01 18.95 -3.56
CA ARG A 74 19.35 20.31 -3.14
C ARG A 74 19.89 21.17 -4.26
N ASP A 75 20.67 20.61 -5.19
CA ASP A 75 21.23 21.37 -6.31
C ASP A 75 20.15 21.67 -7.37
N VAL A 76 19.39 20.65 -7.77
CA VAL A 76 18.39 20.74 -8.84
C VAL A 76 17.23 21.64 -8.41
N PHE A 77 16.71 21.44 -7.19
CA PHE A 77 15.48 22.08 -6.71
C PHE A 77 15.71 23.24 -5.72
N HIS A 78 16.94 23.75 -5.58
CA HIS A 78 17.26 24.83 -4.62
C HIS A 78 16.33 26.05 -4.65
N GLU A 79 15.77 26.41 -5.82
CA GLU A 79 14.89 27.56 -6.05
C GLU A 79 13.48 27.34 -5.47
N VAL A 80 13.05 26.09 -5.40
CA VAL A 80 11.72 25.66 -4.94
C VAL A 80 11.83 24.80 -3.68
N TRP A 81 12.99 24.87 -3.00
CA TRP A 81 13.25 24.06 -1.83
C TRP A 81 12.29 24.44 -0.69
N PRO A 82 11.51 23.49 -0.15
CA PRO A 82 10.56 23.79 0.91
C PRO A 82 11.26 24.29 2.17
N ALA A 83 10.68 25.29 2.83
CA ALA A 83 11.21 25.84 4.09
C ALA A 83 11.11 24.82 5.24
N HIS A 84 10.01 24.06 5.27
CA HIS A 84 9.74 22.98 6.20
C HIS A 84 9.46 21.71 5.41
N TYR A 85 10.21 20.65 5.69
CA TYR A 85 10.11 19.39 4.96
C TYR A 85 10.50 18.21 5.82
N GLU A 86 9.97 17.06 5.43
CA GLU A 86 10.39 15.74 5.86
C GLU A 86 11.33 15.15 4.80
N LEU A 87 12.36 14.45 5.26
CA LEU A 87 13.30 13.76 4.40
C LEU A 87 13.21 12.27 4.70
N SER A 88 12.78 11.48 3.72
CA SER A 88 12.72 10.03 3.83
C SER A 88 13.78 9.37 2.96
N ARG A 89 14.23 8.20 3.42
CA ARG A 89 15.23 7.37 2.74
C ARG A 89 14.71 5.94 2.70
N SER A 90 14.72 5.33 1.53
CA SER A 90 14.25 3.94 1.38
C SER A 90 15.08 3.19 0.36
N ALA A 91 14.96 1.87 0.36
CA ALA A 91 15.57 1.01 -0.64
C ALA A 91 14.56 -0.03 -1.11
N ILE A 92 14.42 -0.17 -2.42
CA ILE A 92 13.54 -1.15 -3.07
C ILE A 92 14.37 -1.91 -4.09
N GLY A 93 14.67 -3.19 -3.82
CA GLY A 93 15.58 -3.96 -4.66
C GLY A 93 16.99 -3.38 -4.64
N ASP A 94 17.52 -3.04 -5.83
CA ASP A 94 18.82 -2.41 -6.04
C ASP A 94 18.77 -0.87 -6.12
N GLU A 95 17.57 -0.29 -5.95
CA GLU A 95 17.34 1.14 -5.99
C GLU A 95 17.26 1.74 -4.59
N HIS A 96 17.94 2.87 -4.40
CA HIS A 96 17.97 3.65 -3.17
C HIS A 96 17.36 5.02 -3.43
N MET A 97 16.31 5.35 -2.69
CA MET A 97 15.52 6.56 -2.91
C MET A 97 15.71 7.54 -1.76
N VAL A 98 15.80 8.82 -2.13
CA VAL A 98 15.70 9.95 -1.21
C VAL A 98 14.53 10.81 -1.66
N THR A 99 13.62 11.09 -0.73
CA THR A 99 12.43 11.89 -1.00
C THR A 99 12.35 13.08 -0.03
N VAL A 100 11.99 14.24 -0.56
CA VAL A 100 11.71 15.46 0.19
C VAL A 100 10.24 15.80 0.05
N THR A 101 9.54 15.86 1.17
CA THR A 101 8.10 16.12 1.22
C THR A 101 7.85 17.38 2.04
N PRO A 102 7.21 18.44 1.49
CA PRO A 102 6.84 19.61 2.27
C PRO A 102 5.96 19.26 3.46
N ILE A 103 6.09 20.04 4.51
CA ILE A 103 5.24 19.96 5.70
C ILE A 103 4.21 21.08 5.64
N ASP A 104 2.93 20.75 5.83
CA ASP A 104 1.89 21.75 6.09
C ASP A 104 2.14 22.40 7.46
N GLU A 105 2.43 23.70 7.48
CA GLU A 105 2.76 24.43 8.70
C GLU A 105 1.62 24.41 9.75
N GLN A 106 0.36 24.24 9.32
CA GLN A 106 -0.77 24.23 10.25
C GLN A 106 -0.91 22.91 11.00
N THR A 107 -0.73 21.79 10.31
CA THR A 107 -0.88 20.44 10.89
C THR A 107 0.45 19.84 11.34
N GLY A 108 1.57 20.34 10.81
CA GLY A 108 2.90 19.75 11.00
C GLY A 108 3.07 18.41 10.28
N LYS A 109 2.25 18.12 9.26
CA LYS A 109 2.21 16.83 8.55
C LYS A 109 2.68 16.93 7.09
N PRO A 110 3.24 15.85 6.52
CA PRO A 110 3.74 15.85 5.15
C PRO A 110 2.63 15.91 4.09
N LEU A 111 2.93 16.53 2.96
CA LEU A 111 2.10 16.53 1.74
C LEU A 111 2.47 15.34 0.84
N VAL A 112 2.05 14.12 1.18
CA VAL A 112 2.52 12.85 0.60
C VAL A 112 2.32 12.73 -0.94
N ARG A 113 1.47 13.57 -1.55
CA ARG A 113 1.31 13.63 -3.03
C ARG A 113 2.06 14.77 -3.72
N TYR A 114 2.85 15.53 -2.97
CA TYR A 114 3.60 16.66 -3.49
C TYR A 114 5.04 16.56 -3.01
N GLU A 115 5.83 15.70 -3.63
CA GLU A 115 7.19 15.37 -3.21
C GLU A 115 8.22 15.46 -4.34
N TRP A 116 9.47 15.72 -3.98
CA TRP A 116 10.61 15.57 -4.89
C TRP A 116 11.37 14.31 -4.52
N SER A 117 11.68 13.47 -5.50
CA SER A 117 12.43 12.23 -5.28
C SER A 117 13.63 12.11 -6.19
N VAL A 118 14.66 11.43 -5.68
CA VAL A 118 15.80 10.93 -6.45
C VAL A 118 15.97 9.46 -6.13
N GLY A 119 15.97 8.64 -7.17
CA GLY A 119 16.40 7.25 -7.10
C GLY A 119 17.81 7.10 -7.63
N LEU A 120 18.58 6.23 -6.98
CA LEU A 120 19.92 5.84 -7.39
C LEU A 120 20.04 4.31 -7.39
N TYR A 121 20.64 3.75 -8.44
CA TYR A 121 21.10 2.36 -8.43
C TYR A 121 22.30 2.18 -7.48
N GLU A 122 22.63 0.95 -7.10
CA GLU A 122 23.79 0.63 -6.24
C GLU A 122 25.13 1.21 -6.74
N THR A 123 25.27 1.39 -8.06
CA THR A 123 26.47 2.00 -8.68
C THR A 123 26.56 3.51 -8.47
N GLY A 124 25.53 4.11 -7.87
CA GLY A 124 25.34 5.54 -7.73
C GLY A 124 24.74 6.21 -8.95
N THR A 125 24.44 5.48 -10.02
CA THR A 125 23.78 6.04 -11.21
C THR A 125 22.37 6.51 -10.88
N ILE A 126 21.99 7.69 -11.36
CA ILE A 126 20.63 8.21 -11.23
C ILE A 126 19.66 7.33 -12.02
N SER A 127 18.74 6.66 -11.32
CA SER A 127 17.62 5.94 -11.93
C SER A 127 16.49 6.90 -12.26
N HIS A 128 16.15 7.81 -11.34
CA HIS A 128 15.15 8.83 -11.58
C HIS A 128 15.40 10.10 -10.76
N VAL A 129 14.88 11.22 -11.27
CA VAL A 129 14.67 12.46 -10.50
C VAL A 129 13.30 12.98 -10.86
N ILE A 130 12.41 13.13 -9.89
CA ILE A 130 11.02 13.50 -10.12
C ILE A 130 10.71 14.75 -9.29
N ALA A 131 10.12 15.74 -9.94
CA ALA A 131 9.46 16.87 -9.29
C ALA A 131 7.96 16.56 -9.12
N PRO A 132 7.30 17.11 -8.09
CA PRO A 132 5.86 17.01 -7.99
C PRO A 132 5.22 17.68 -9.20
N SER A 133 4.10 17.13 -9.67
CA SER A 133 3.43 17.68 -10.83
C SER A 133 2.71 18.98 -10.45
N GLY A 134 3.14 20.07 -11.09
CA GLY A 134 2.45 21.35 -10.99
C GLY A 134 2.58 22.08 -9.65
N THR A 135 1.46 22.60 -9.15
CA THR A 135 1.37 23.41 -7.93
C THR A 135 0.35 22.83 -6.97
N TYR A 136 0.31 23.31 -5.73
CA TYR A 136 -0.75 22.93 -4.80
C TYR A 136 -1.43 24.14 -4.16
N SER A 137 -2.66 23.92 -3.72
CA SER A 137 -3.38 24.86 -2.87
C SER A 137 -4.15 24.12 -1.77
N PHE A 138 -4.66 24.88 -0.80
CA PHE A 138 -5.53 24.36 0.24
C PHE A 138 -6.94 24.92 0.07
N GLU A 139 -7.91 24.03 0.11
CA GLU A 139 -9.31 24.40 0.25
C GLU A 139 -9.77 24.27 1.70
N THR A 140 -10.76 25.10 2.04
CA THR A 140 -11.44 25.01 3.34
C THR A 140 -12.59 24.03 3.21
N ILE A 141 -12.75 23.18 4.22
CA ILE A 141 -13.84 22.23 4.32
C ILE A 141 -14.61 22.50 5.62
N ASP A 142 -15.92 22.31 5.56
CA ASP A 142 -16.77 22.33 6.74
C ASP A 142 -16.82 20.92 7.33
N TYR A 143 -16.31 20.76 8.56
CA TYR A 143 -16.35 19.48 9.23
C TYR A 143 -17.76 19.15 9.70
N THR A 144 -18.20 17.93 9.42
CA THR A 144 -19.49 17.42 9.89
C THR A 144 -19.39 16.98 11.36
N TYR A 145 -18.23 16.48 11.79
CA TYR A 145 -17.97 15.98 13.14
C TYR A 145 -16.62 16.46 13.67
N SER A 146 -16.47 16.51 14.99
CA SER A 146 -15.16 16.68 15.64
C SER A 146 -14.31 15.42 15.54
N VAL A 147 -12.99 15.56 15.74
CA VAL A 147 -12.03 14.44 15.74
C VAL A 147 -12.43 13.34 16.73
N GLU A 148 -12.88 13.74 17.92
CA GLU A 148 -13.33 12.81 18.97
C GLU A 148 -14.61 12.06 18.55
N GLU A 149 -15.57 12.75 17.93
CA GLU A 149 -16.81 12.14 17.42
C GLU A 149 -16.53 11.18 16.26
N VAL A 150 -15.62 11.54 15.35
CA VAL A 150 -15.17 10.65 14.26
C VAL A 150 -14.55 9.39 14.83
N LYS A 151 -13.62 9.52 15.80
CA LYS A 151 -13.00 8.36 16.45
C LYS A 151 -14.05 7.44 17.10
N GLU A 152 -15.00 8.00 17.84
CA GLU A 152 -16.06 7.21 18.49
C GLU A 152 -16.90 6.45 17.46
N ARG A 153 -17.34 7.14 16.41
CA ARG A 153 -18.15 6.54 15.34
C ARG A 153 -17.38 5.48 14.55
N TYR A 154 -16.12 5.73 14.25
CA TYR A 154 -15.22 4.77 13.61
C TYR A 154 -15.14 3.47 14.43
N LEU A 155 -14.87 3.57 15.72
CA LEU A 155 -14.78 2.42 16.62
C LEU A 155 -16.11 1.67 16.77
N GLN A 156 -17.24 2.38 16.74
CA GLN A 156 -18.57 1.77 16.76
C GLN A 156 -18.90 1.03 15.46
N ALA A 157 -18.42 1.53 14.32
CA ALA A 157 -18.62 0.93 13.01
C ALA A 157 -17.69 -0.27 12.75
N LEU A 158 -16.56 -0.39 13.46
CA LEU A 158 -15.67 -1.54 13.35
C LEU A 158 -16.38 -2.85 13.72
N SER A 159 -16.40 -3.77 12.76
CA SER A 159 -17.10 -5.06 12.89
C SER A 159 -16.37 -6.06 13.79
N LEU A 160 -15.03 -6.00 13.82
CA LEU A 160 -14.15 -6.88 14.60
C LEU A 160 -14.56 -8.36 14.47
N PRO A 161 -14.49 -8.95 13.27
CA PRO A 161 -14.81 -10.34 13.07
C PRO A 161 -13.73 -11.21 13.72
N LEU A 162 -14.16 -12.38 14.21
CA LEU A 162 -13.24 -13.39 14.73
C LEU A 162 -12.76 -14.28 13.58
N ARG A 163 -11.43 -14.41 13.44
CA ARG A 163 -10.82 -15.33 12.49
C ARG A 163 -9.45 -15.80 12.97
N TYR A 164 -8.97 -16.90 12.43
CA TYR A 164 -7.57 -17.30 12.57
C TYR A 164 -6.72 -16.55 11.56
N ALA A 165 -5.76 -15.76 12.02
CA ALA A 165 -4.80 -15.06 11.16
C ALA A 165 -3.37 -15.34 11.63
N ARG A 166 -2.43 -15.16 10.71
CA ARG A 166 -0.99 -15.33 10.96
C ARG A 166 -0.26 -14.07 10.52
N PHE A 167 0.53 -13.51 11.43
CA PHE A 167 1.44 -12.41 11.14
C PHE A 167 2.86 -12.79 11.61
N GLU A 168 3.85 -12.43 10.80
CA GLU A 168 5.26 -12.72 11.07
C GLU A 168 5.85 -11.63 11.97
N GLY A 169 6.55 -12.03 13.03
CA GLY A 169 7.06 -11.12 14.05
C GLY A 169 8.38 -10.41 13.69
N ASP A 170 9.16 -10.98 12.76
CA ASP A 170 10.58 -10.65 12.69
C ASP A 170 10.87 -9.25 12.15
N GLU A 171 9.94 -8.61 11.43
CA GLU A 171 10.19 -7.25 10.87
C GLU A 171 8.95 -6.36 10.72
N GLN A 172 7.72 -6.90 10.73
CA GLN A 172 6.52 -6.13 10.39
C GLN A 172 5.51 -6.01 11.52
N TYR A 173 5.40 -7.00 12.42
CA TYR A 173 4.35 -7.04 13.42
C TYR A 173 4.88 -7.23 14.84
N VAL A 174 4.63 -6.24 15.70
CA VAL A 174 4.86 -6.36 17.14
C VAL A 174 3.87 -7.38 17.69
N GLY A 175 4.39 -8.52 18.17
CA GLY A 175 3.60 -9.61 18.74
C GLY A 175 3.26 -10.75 17.76
N GLY A 176 3.67 -10.65 16.49
CA GLY A 176 3.61 -11.76 15.55
C GLY A 176 4.59 -12.87 15.94
N ASP A 177 4.21 -14.12 15.71
CA ASP A 177 5.07 -15.30 15.99
C ASP A 177 5.10 -16.30 14.83
N GLY A 178 4.55 -15.92 13.66
CA GLY A 178 4.48 -16.79 12.49
C GLY A 178 3.53 -17.97 12.64
N THR A 179 2.67 -17.98 13.66
CA THR A 179 1.62 -19.00 13.85
C THR A 179 0.22 -18.41 13.74
N TYR A 180 -0.78 -19.26 13.56
CA TYR A 180 -2.18 -18.83 13.47
C TYR A 180 -2.78 -18.66 14.86
N HIS A 181 -3.34 -17.48 15.10
CA HIS A 181 -4.05 -17.14 16.33
C HIS A 181 -5.48 -16.70 16.04
N LEU A 182 -6.39 -16.99 16.97
CA LEU A 182 -7.75 -16.49 16.88
C LEU A 182 -7.75 -15.02 17.29
N ILE A 183 -8.11 -14.14 16.37
CA ILE A 183 -8.02 -12.70 16.55
C ILE A 183 -9.36 -12.00 16.29
N TYR A 184 -9.55 -10.85 16.94
CA TYR A 184 -10.46 -9.81 16.46
C TYR A 184 -9.71 -8.98 15.42
N ASP A 185 -10.15 -9.03 14.16
CA ASP A 185 -9.52 -8.32 13.06
C ASP A 185 -10.03 -6.87 12.98
N ALA A 186 -9.13 -5.89 13.11
CA ALA A 186 -9.46 -4.47 13.02
C ALA A 186 -9.37 -3.92 11.59
N LEU A 187 -8.74 -4.63 10.66
CA LEU A 187 -8.65 -4.26 9.25
C LEU A 187 -9.87 -4.70 8.45
N GLU A 188 -10.42 -5.87 8.77
CA GLU A 188 -11.55 -6.41 8.02
C GLU A 188 -12.81 -5.57 8.23
N GLY A 189 -13.24 -4.90 7.14
CA GLY A 189 -14.40 -3.99 7.17
C GLY A 189 -14.09 -2.64 7.82
N MET A 190 -12.82 -2.20 7.79
CA MET A 190 -12.43 -0.86 8.21
C MET A 190 -13.29 0.20 7.50
N PRO A 191 -14.01 1.06 8.23
CA PRO A 191 -14.87 2.06 7.61
C PRO A 191 -14.02 3.19 7.03
N PHE A 192 -14.36 3.63 5.82
CA PHE A 192 -13.71 4.77 5.18
C PHE A 192 -14.23 6.08 5.78
N VAL A 193 -13.31 6.92 6.24
CA VAL A 193 -13.60 8.26 6.77
C VAL A 193 -13.26 9.29 5.68
N GLU A 194 -14.27 10.03 5.25
CA GLU A 194 -14.11 11.15 4.32
C GLU A 194 -13.41 12.33 5.02
N PRO A 195 -12.74 13.24 4.28
CA PRO A 195 -12.01 14.37 4.88
C PRO A 195 -12.85 15.26 5.80
N ASP A 196 -14.16 15.38 5.58
CA ASP A 196 -15.08 16.16 6.42
C ASP A 196 -15.52 15.44 7.71
N GLY A 197 -15.04 14.21 7.92
CA GLY A 197 -15.38 13.33 9.04
C GLY A 197 -16.61 12.45 8.81
N THR A 198 -17.27 12.53 7.65
CA THR A 198 -18.38 11.62 7.33
C THR A 198 -17.87 10.22 6.99
N PHE A 199 -18.77 9.24 7.02
CA PHE A 199 -18.45 7.85 6.72
C PHE A 199 -19.10 7.48 5.40
N ASN A 200 -18.31 6.92 4.49
CA ASN A 200 -18.83 6.42 3.24
C ASN A 200 -19.23 4.95 3.38
N GLU A 201 -20.55 4.71 3.47
CA GLU A 201 -21.13 3.36 3.54
C GLU A 201 -20.89 2.54 2.26
N SER A 202 -20.41 3.14 1.15
CA SER A 202 -20.15 2.39 -0.09
C SER A 202 -18.81 1.65 -0.10
N TYR A 203 -17.92 1.92 0.86
CA TYR A 203 -16.57 1.32 0.94
C TYR A 203 -16.37 0.38 2.12
N THR A 204 -17.40 0.12 2.94
CA THR A 204 -17.39 -1.14 3.67
C THR A 204 -17.19 -2.21 2.60
N TYR A 205 -16.07 -2.95 2.69
CA TYR A 205 -15.88 -4.21 1.98
C TYR A 205 -16.93 -5.20 2.51
N VAL A 206 -18.21 -4.87 2.34
CA VAL A 206 -19.26 -5.84 2.30
C VAL A 206 -18.90 -6.61 1.05
N THR A 207 -18.22 -7.72 1.29
CA THR A 207 -18.14 -8.85 0.38
C THR A 207 -19.54 -9.47 0.18
N GLU A 208 -20.57 -8.63 0.07
CA GLU A 208 -21.73 -8.89 -0.76
C GLU A 208 -21.21 -8.80 -2.19
N ASP A 209 -20.43 -9.83 -2.54
CA ASP A 209 -20.39 -10.34 -3.89
C ASP A 209 -21.83 -10.22 -4.40
N THR A 210 -21.97 -9.63 -5.58
CA THR A 210 -23.11 -9.82 -6.49
C THR A 210 -23.17 -11.29 -6.91
N SER A 211 -23.19 -12.16 -5.92
CA SER A 211 -23.20 -13.60 -5.99
C SER A 211 -24.56 -13.96 -6.55
N ILE A 212 -24.50 -14.55 -7.73
CA ILE A 212 -25.57 -15.43 -8.19
C ILE A 212 -25.72 -16.48 -7.09
N SER A 213 -26.96 -16.82 -6.73
CA SER A 213 -27.22 -17.79 -5.66
C SER A 213 -26.37 -19.04 -5.87
N VAL A 214 -25.60 -19.44 -4.85
CA VAL A 214 -24.81 -20.68 -4.86
C VAL A 214 -25.68 -21.88 -5.25
N ASP A 215 -26.98 -21.82 -4.95
CA ASP A 215 -27.96 -22.86 -5.29
C ASP A 215 -28.07 -23.11 -6.80
N ASP A 216 -27.90 -22.07 -7.64
CA ASP A 216 -28.02 -22.22 -9.09
C ASP A 216 -26.79 -22.95 -9.67
N TRP A 217 -25.65 -22.94 -8.95
CA TRP A 217 -24.33 -23.38 -9.44
C TRP A 217 -23.66 -24.39 -8.48
N ALA A 218 -24.43 -25.04 -7.61
CA ALA A 218 -23.97 -25.91 -6.52
C ALA A 218 -22.97 -27.00 -6.97
N GLN A 219 -23.12 -27.52 -8.19
CA GLN A 219 -22.20 -28.50 -8.77
C GLN A 219 -20.73 -28.03 -8.80
N TRP A 220 -20.48 -26.73 -8.90
CA TRP A 220 -19.13 -26.16 -8.94
C TRP A 220 -18.57 -25.98 -7.54
N ALA A 221 -19.41 -25.64 -6.57
CA ALA A 221 -19.06 -25.65 -5.15
C ALA A 221 -18.64 -27.06 -4.71
N ASP A 222 -19.48 -28.07 -4.98
CA ASP A 222 -19.18 -29.48 -4.69
C ASP A 222 -17.88 -29.95 -5.35
N ARG A 223 -17.64 -29.49 -6.59
CA ARG A 223 -16.43 -29.84 -7.34
C ARG A 223 -15.17 -29.21 -6.74
N ALA A 224 -15.24 -27.95 -6.33
CA ALA A 224 -14.12 -27.27 -5.68
C ALA A 224 -13.82 -27.92 -4.32
N GLU A 225 -14.84 -28.22 -3.52
CA GLU A 225 -14.69 -28.91 -2.25
C GLU A 225 -14.05 -30.29 -2.42
N ALA A 226 -14.57 -31.12 -3.34
CA ALA A 226 -14.03 -32.45 -3.61
C ALA A 226 -12.57 -32.40 -4.06
N LEU A 227 -12.21 -31.45 -4.93
CA LEU A 227 -10.84 -31.27 -5.40
C LEU A 227 -9.90 -30.86 -4.25
N LEU A 228 -10.32 -29.93 -3.40
CA LEU A 228 -9.52 -29.53 -2.24
C LEU A 228 -9.35 -30.69 -1.25
N HIS A 229 -10.42 -31.45 -0.96
CA HIS A 229 -10.30 -32.63 -0.10
C HIS A 229 -9.37 -33.69 -0.67
N GLU A 230 -9.31 -33.85 -2.00
CA GLU A 230 -8.35 -34.73 -2.66
C GLU A 230 -6.91 -34.23 -2.50
N LEU A 231 -6.67 -32.92 -2.67
CA LEU A 231 -5.34 -32.34 -2.69
C LEU A 231 -4.72 -32.17 -1.30
N ILE A 232 -5.50 -31.73 -0.31
CA ILE A 232 -5.01 -31.32 1.00
C ILE A 232 -5.66 -32.07 2.17
N GLY A 233 -6.58 -32.99 1.89
CA GLY A 233 -7.27 -33.79 2.89
C GLY A 233 -8.57 -33.15 3.40
N LEU A 234 -9.26 -33.87 4.29
CA LEU A 234 -10.54 -33.46 4.83
C LEU A 234 -10.38 -32.27 5.78
N ILE A 235 -10.96 -31.14 5.38
CA ILE A 235 -11.06 -29.90 6.16
C ILE A 235 -12.48 -29.35 6.04
N GLU A 236 -12.91 -28.59 7.03
CA GLU A 236 -14.19 -27.89 6.96
C GLU A 236 -14.04 -26.69 6.01
N LEU A 237 -14.87 -26.68 4.96
CA LEU A 237 -14.88 -25.65 3.93
C LEU A 237 -16.25 -24.99 3.87
N ARG A 238 -16.26 -23.70 3.57
CA ARG A 238 -17.45 -22.95 3.21
C ARG A 238 -17.24 -22.32 1.84
N THR A 239 -18.16 -22.59 0.91
CA THR A 239 -18.20 -21.84 -0.35
C THR A 239 -18.79 -20.47 -0.07
N VAL A 240 -18.01 -19.44 -0.38
CA VAL A 240 -18.38 -18.03 -0.21
C VAL A 240 -19.17 -17.54 -1.41
N SER A 241 -18.69 -17.85 -2.62
CA SER A 241 -19.34 -17.41 -3.86
C SER A 241 -19.01 -18.33 -5.03
N VAL A 242 -19.92 -18.34 -6.01
CA VAL A 242 -19.70 -18.95 -7.32
C VAL A 242 -20.12 -17.93 -8.37
N THR A 243 -19.20 -17.55 -9.26
CA THR A 243 -19.42 -16.48 -10.25
C THR A 243 -18.86 -16.87 -11.62
N GLU A 244 -19.21 -16.10 -12.65
CA GLU A 244 -18.51 -16.17 -13.94
C GLU A 244 -17.11 -15.54 -13.79
N GLY A 245 -16.10 -16.18 -14.39
CA GLY A 245 -14.76 -15.60 -14.45
C GLY A 245 -14.66 -14.43 -15.43
N GLU A 246 -13.47 -13.84 -15.53
CA GLU A 246 -13.21 -12.69 -16.42
C GLU A 246 -13.18 -13.12 -17.89
N GLU A 247 -12.75 -14.35 -18.18
CA GLU A 247 -12.78 -14.90 -19.52
C GLU A 247 -14.11 -15.60 -19.83
N ARG A 248 -14.47 -15.63 -21.12
CA ARG A 248 -15.63 -16.40 -21.57
C ARG A 248 -15.44 -17.88 -21.22
N ASP A 249 -16.49 -18.50 -20.69
CA ASP A 249 -16.53 -19.91 -20.28
C ASP A 249 -15.75 -20.27 -19.00
N GLU A 250 -15.48 -19.30 -18.13
CA GLU A 250 -14.93 -19.54 -16.80
C GLU A 250 -16.01 -19.55 -15.70
N ILE A 251 -15.73 -20.35 -14.67
CA ILE A 251 -16.48 -20.41 -13.43
C ILE A 251 -15.48 -20.22 -12.30
N ARG A 252 -15.66 -19.17 -11.49
CA ARG A 252 -14.86 -18.91 -10.30
C ARG A 252 -15.61 -19.39 -9.07
N VAL A 253 -14.95 -20.19 -8.25
CA VAL A 253 -15.45 -20.64 -6.96
C VAL A 253 -14.54 -20.09 -5.87
N THR A 254 -15.10 -19.29 -4.96
CA THR A 254 -14.40 -18.76 -3.80
C THR A 254 -14.78 -19.58 -2.58
N VAL A 255 -13.78 -20.09 -1.87
CA VAL A 255 -13.96 -20.88 -0.65
C VAL A 255 -13.12 -20.33 0.48
N GLU A 256 -13.49 -20.70 1.69
CA GLU A 256 -12.70 -20.46 2.87
C GLU A 256 -12.73 -21.68 3.79
N ARG A 257 -11.64 -21.87 4.54
CA ARG A 257 -11.56 -22.91 5.55
C ARG A 257 -12.12 -22.40 6.87
N LEU A 258 -12.82 -23.29 7.57
CA LEU A 258 -13.31 -23.05 8.91
C LEU A 258 -12.60 -23.95 9.95
N VAL A 259 -12.44 -23.42 11.15
CA VAL A 259 -12.10 -24.18 12.37
C VAL A 259 -12.98 -23.65 13.49
N ASP A 260 -13.79 -24.51 14.08
CA ASP A 260 -14.80 -24.15 15.09
C ASP A 260 -15.75 -23.04 14.62
N GLY A 261 -16.09 -23.04 13.33
CA GLY A 261 -16.94 -22.03 12.70
C GLY A 261 -16.27 -20.68 12.41
N TYR A 262 -14.97 -20.52 12.70
CA TYR A 262 -14.21 -19.31 12.39
C TYR A 262 -13.35 -19.50 11.13
N ARG A 263 -13.29 -18.46 10.30
CA ARG A 263 -12.47 -18.44 9.09
C ARG A 263 -10.99 -18.60 9.44
N VAL A 264 -10.25 -19.35 8.61
CA VAL A 264 -8.79 -19.47 8.69
C VAL A 264 -8.14 -18.77 7.50
N GLY A 265 -7.31 -17.76 7.78
CA GLY A 265 -6.57 -17.01 6.79
C GLY A 265 -7.46 -16.19 5.85
N GLU A 266 -7.01 -16.10 4.61
CA GLU A 266 -7.71 -15.44 3.51
C GLU A 266 -8.51 -16.43 2.67
N ARG A 267 -9.38 -15.91 1.80
CA ARG A 267 -10.18 -16.73 0.88
C ARG A 267 -9.31 -17.32 -0.22
N SER A 268 -9.67 -18.52 -0.65
CA SER A 268 -9.05 -19.19 -1.80
C SER A 268 -10.00 -19.19 -2.99
N THR A 269 -9.46 -19.09 -4.20
CA THR A 269 -10.24 -19.09 -5.44
C THR A 269 -9.79 -20.20 -6.38
N LEU A 270 -10.77 -20.87 -6.99
CA LEU A 270 -10.58 -21.93 -7.96
C LEU A 270 -11.37 -21.56 -9.22
N ASP A 271 -10.66 -21.44 -10.34
CA ASP A 271 -11.27 -21.13 -11.63
C ASP A 271 -11.33 -22.41 -12.46
N PHE A 272 -12.52 -22.72 -12.98
CA PHE A 272 -12.81 -23.88 -13.80
C PHE A 272 -13.25 -23.46 -15.20
N HIS A 273 -12.83 -24.23 -16.20
CA HIS A 273 -13.44 -24.16 -17.52
C HIS A 273 -14.84 -24.78 -17.46
N ARG A 274 -15.88 -24.00 -17.81
CA ARG A 274 -17.31 -24.36 -17.71
C ARG A 274 -17.67 -25.67 -18.39
N GLU A 275 -17.36 -25.80 -19.68
CA GLU A 275 -17.77 -27.00 -20.45
C GLU A 275 -16.97 -28.25 -20.10
N ARG A 276 -15.67 -28.09 -19.87
CA ARG A 276 -14.74 -29.20 -19.63
C ARG A 276 -14.70 -29.63 -18.17
N ALA A 277 -15.15 -28.75 -17.28
CA ALA A 277 -15.09 -28.90 -15.84
C ALA A 277 -13.68 -29.25 -15.33
N VAL A 278 -12.66 -28.65 -15.94
CA VAL A 278 -11.26 -28.79 -15.50
C VAL A 278 -10.83 -27.51 -14.81
N MET A 279 -10.09 -27.62 -13.71
CA MET A 279 -9.47 -26.47 -13.06
C MET A 279 -8.40 -25.91 -14.00
N ILE A 280 -8.45 -24.60 -14.24
CA ILE A 280 -7.53 -23.88 -15.13
C ILE A 280 -6.60 -22.96 -14.35
N ARG A 281 -7.06 -22.45 -13.20
CA ARG A 281 -6.30 -21.58 -12.31
C ARG A 281 -6.76 -21.80 -10.87
N CYS A 282 -5.85 -21.63 -9.92
CA CYS A 282 -6.17 -21.56 -8.50
C CYS A 282 -5.27 -20.54 -7.80
N VAL A 283 -5.83 -19.83 -6.83
CA VAL A 283 -5.10 -19.01 -5.86
C VAL A 283 -5.49 -19.54 -4.49
N LEU A 284 -4.54 -20.20 -3.82
CA LEU A 284 -4.78 -20.91 -2.56
C LEU A 284 -4.12 -20.18 -1.41
N ASP A 285 -4.89 -19.88 -0.36
CA ASP A 285 -4.38 -19.30 0.87
C ASP A 285 -3.62 -20.34 1.70
N HIS A 286 -2.61 -19.87 2.44
CA HIS A 286 -1.80 -20.72 3.31
C HIS A 286 -2.62 -21.35 4.45
N GLY A 287 -3.71 -20.70 4.86
CA GLY A 287 -4.65 -21.16 5.87
C GLY A 287 -5.34 -22.47 5.51
N LEU A 288 -5.47 -22.80 4.22
CA LEU A 288 -6.06 -24.07 3.78
C LEU A 288 -5.34 -25.29 4.33
N TYR A 289 -4.01 -25.24 4.45
CA TYR A 289 -3.16 -26.35 4.89
C TYR A 289 -2.49 -26.12 6.24
N ALA A 290 -2.83 -25.01 6.92
CA ALA A 290 -2.29 -24.69 8.24
C ALA A 290 -2.71 -25.72 9.31
N ASN A 291 -1.82 -26.00 10.26
CA ASN A 291 -2.17 -26.77 11.45
C ASN A 291 -2.71 -25.80 12.51
N ILE A 292 -4.04 -25.77 12.67
CA ILE A 292 -4.71 -24.85 13.60
C ILE A 292 -4.99 -25.58 14.91
N THR A 293 -4.53 -25.00 16.02
CA THR A 293 -4.92 -25.42 17.36
C THR A 293 -6.04 -24.51 17.84
N PRO A 294 -7.25 -25.03 18.13
CA PRO A 294 -8.34 -24.26 18.69
C PRO A 294 -7.92 -23.44 19.91
N GLN A 295 -8.27 -22.15 19.91
CA GLN A 295 -7.96 -21.24 21.01
C GLN A 295 -9.23 -20.80 21.72
N PRO A 296 -9.22 -20.67 23.07
CA PRO A 296 -10.37 -20.17 23.80
C PRO A 296 -10.54 -18.66 23.58
N ILE A 297 -11.77 -18.22 23.40
CA ILE A 297 -12.12 -16.80 23.44
C ILE A 297 -12.20 -16.37 24.91
N ARG A 298 -11.33 -15.44 25.31
CA ARG A 298 -11.31 -14.88 26.68
C ARG A 298 -11.76 -13.42 26.74
N LEU A 299 -11.84 -12.76 25.60
CA LEU A 299 -12.29 -11.39 25.46
C LEU A 299 -13.59 -11.31 24.69
N THR A 300 -14.46 -10.43 25.13
CA THR A 300 -15.61 -9.94 24.37
C THR A 300 -15.16 -9.01 23.24
N ARG A 301 -16.06 -8.79 22.26
CA ARG A 301 -15.81 -7.83 21.18
C ARG A 301 -15.67 -6.41 21.72
N GLU A 302 -16.40 -6.07 22.77
CA GLU A 302 -16.34 -4.77 23.44
C GLU A 302 -14.97 -4.52 24.10
N GLU A 303 -14.44 -5.51 24.81
CA GLU A 303 -13.10 -5.42 25.40
C GLU A 303 -12.01 -5.30 24.32
N ALA A 304 -12.14 -6.03 23.20
CA ALA A 304 -11.24 -5.88 22.06
C ALA A 304 -11.32 -4.48 21.44
N ARG A 305 -12.52 -3.89 21.34
CA ARG A 305 -12.72 -2.52 20.84
C ARG A 305 -12.07 -1.48 21.75
N GLU A 306 -12.09 -1.67 23.07
CA GLU A 306 -11.39 -0.79 24.01
C GLU A 306 -9.87 -0.82 23.80
N ILE A 307 -9.30 -2.01 23.54
CA ILE A 307 -7.89 -2.16 23.19
C ILE A 307 -7.60 -1.43 21.87
N VAL A 308 -8.40 -1.64 20.82
CA VAL A 308 -8.26 -0.92 19.54
C VAL A 308 -8.32 0.60 19.75
N SER A 309 -9.29 1.08 20.53
CA SER A 309 -9.43 2.51 20.86
C SER A 309 -8.18 3.12 21.52
N ALA A 310 -7.47 2.35 22.34
CA ALA A 310 -6.24 2.81 22.98
C ALA A 310 -5.08 3.00 21.98
N HIS A 311 -5.13 2.32 20.83
CA HIS A 311 -4.10 2.35 19.80
C HIS A 311 -4.48 3.16 18.55
N THR A 312 -5.76 3.50 18.36
CA THR A 312 -6.24 4.34 17.26
C THR A 312 -6.29 5.81 17.66
N THR A 313 -5.68 6.68 16.86
CA THR A 313 -5.77 8.13 17.01
C THR A 313 -6.26 8.77 15.72
N PHE A 314 -7.00 9.87 15.84
CA PHE A 314 -7.41 10.69 14.70
C PHE A 314 -6.85 12.09 14.86
N GLY A 315 -6.67 12.79 13.75
CA GLY A 315 -6.18 14.16 13.74
C GLY A 315 -6.39 14.79 12.37
N TYR A 316 -6.02 16.08 12.27
CA TYR A 316 -6.06 16.78 11.00
C TYR A 316 -4.79 16.47 10.20
N SER A 317 -4.95 15.99 8.97
CA SER A 317 -3.88 15.80 7.99
C SER A 317 -4.25 16.46 6.66
N PRO A 318 -3.25 16.87 5.86
CA PRO A 318 -3.48 17.18 4.46
C PRO A 318 -3.93 15.92 3.69
N GLU A 319 -5.13 15.96 3.14
CA GLU A 319 -5.72 14.93 2.28
C GLU A 319 -5.93 15.49 0.87
N VAL A 320 -5.76 14.65 -0.15
CA VAL A 320 -6.01 15.07 -1.53
C VAL A 320 -7.51 15.04 -1.80
N TYR A 321 -8.08 16.20 -2.10
CA TYR A 321 -9.51 16.37 -2.33
C TYR A 321 -9.89 16.20 -3.80
N ASN A 322 -9.05 16.75 -4.70
CA ASN A 322 -9.22 16.61 -6.14
C ASN A 322 -7.84 16.58 -6.83
N ASP A 323 -7.74 15.70 -7.82
CA ASP A 323 -6.56 15.45 -8.67
C ASP A 323 -7.01 15.36 -10.14
N GLU A 324 -7.99 16.19 -10.53
CA GLU A 324 -8.57 16.22 -11.88
C GLU A 324 -7.65 16.89 -12.92
N ASP A 325 -6.67 17.67 -12.49
CA ASP A 325 -5.64 18.26 -13.34
C ASP A 325 -4.28 17.85 -12.80
N ASP A 326 -3.52 17.07 -13.58
CA ASP A 326 -2.14 16.64 -13.28
C ASP A 326 -1.23 17.84 -12.89
N LYS A 327 -1.66 19.08 -13.15
CA LYS A 327 -0.91 20.31 -12.90
C LYS A 327 -1.30 21.06 -11.62
N HIS A 328 -2.33 20.64 -10.90
CA HIS A 328 -2.70 21.29 -9.64
C HIS A 328 -3.37 20.35 -8.63
N THR A 329 -2.65 20.04 -7.55
CA THR A 329 -3.19 19.24 -6.45
C THR A 329 -3.91 20.12 -5.44
N ILE A 330 -5.18 19.81 -5.16
CA ILE A 330 -5.96 20.50 -4.12
C ILE A 330 -5.94 19.64 -2.85
N PHE A 331 -5.37 20.22 -1.78
CA PHE A 331 -5.40 19.62 -0.46
C PHE A 331 -6.55 20.19 0.38
N VAL A 332 -7.11 19.37 1.25
CA VAL A 332 -7.92 19.80 2.40
C VAL A 332 -7.26 19.32 3.67
N ARG A 333 -7.53 19.96 4.81
CA ARG A 333 -7.06 19.48 6.11
C ARG A 333 -8.11 18.54 6.70
N GLY A 334 -8.18 17.33 6.18
CA GLY A 334 -9.20 16.35 6.56
C GLY A 334 -8.96 15.71 7.91
N ILE A 335 -9.99 15.10 8.49
CA ILE A 335 -9.86 14.23 9.66
C ILE A 335 -9.47 12.83 9.18
N SER A 336 -8.33 12.31 9.63
CA SER A 336 -7.82 10.99 9.25
C SER A 336 -7.23 10.25 10.43
N GLU A 337 -7.13 8.92 10.29
CA GLU A 337 -6.39 8.09 11.24
C GLU A 337 -4.91 8.46 11.24
N GLN A 338 -4.32 8.53 12.42
CA GLN A 338 -2.93 8.90 12.64
C GLN A 338 -2.17 7.69 13.17
N PHE A 339 -0.99 7.44 12.59
CA PHE A 339 -0.15 6.31 13.00
C PHE A 339 0.99 6.82 13.90
N PRO A 340 0.95 6.59 15.22
CA PRO A 340 2.00 7.03 16.11
C PRO A 340 3.28 6.22 15.84
N ALA A 341 4.40 6.94 15.69
CA ALA A 341 5.66 6.38 15.22
C ALA A 341 6.38 5.41 16.20
N SER A 342 5.78 5.11 17.36
CA SER A 342 6.35 4.19 18.34
C SER A 342 5.83 2.76 18.21
N HIS A 343 4.59 2.58 17.74
CA HIS A 343 3.94 1.26 17.71
C HIS A 343 3.02 1.05 16.50
N GLY A 344 2.89 2.02 15.58
CA GLY A 344 2.10 1.92 14.34
C GLY A 344 0.61 1.64 14.51
N ALA A 345 0.00 1.06 13.47
CA ALA A 345 -1.43 0.77 13.39
C ALA A 345 -1.78 -0.54 14.09
N ILE A 346 -2.87 -0.56 14.87
CA ILE A 346 -3.41 -1.83 15.36
C ILE A 346 -4.13 -2.57 14.24
N HIS A 347 -3.70 -3.79 13.95
CA HIS A 347 -4.34 -4.64 12.95
C HIS A 347 -5.28 -5.65 13.58
N ALA A 348 -4.95 -6.13 14.78
CA ALA A 348 -5.70 -7.20 15.42
C ALA A 348 -5.53 -7.22 16.93
N VAL A 349 -6.43 -7.92 17.62
CA VAL A 349 -6.32 -8.25 19.04
C VAL A 349 -6.49 -9.75 19.21
N GLU A 350 -5.51 -10.42 19.83
CA GLU A 350 -5.58 -11.86 20.11
C GLU A 350 -6.71 -12.15 21.11
N ALA A 351 -7.68 -12.99 20.70
CA ALA A 351 -8.89 -13.24 21.47
C ALA A 351 -8.64 -13.99 22.79
N ALA A 352 -7.53 -14.72 22.90
CA ALA A 352 -7.16 -15.51 24.07
C ALA A 352 -6.40 -14.71 25.13
N THR A 353 -5.65 -13.68 24.75
CA THR A 353 -4.72 -12.95 25.64
C THR A 353 -5.02 -11.47 25.76
N GLY A 354 -5.64 -10.86 24.74
CA GLY A 354 -5.78 -9.41 24.62
C GLY A 354 -4.54 -8.70 24.14
N ASN A 355 -3.54 -9.43 23.67
CA ASN A 355 -2.35 -8.81 23.09
C ASN A 355 -2.74 -8.10 21.78
N PRO A 356 -2.48 -6.79 21.65
CA PRO A 356 -2.63 -6.10 20.39
C PRO A 356 -1.49 -6.52 19.45
N TRP A 357 -1.84 -6.75 18.19
CA TRP A 357 -0.88 -6.98 17.12
C TRP A 357 -0.81 -5.72 16.28
N LEU A 358 0.37 -5.12 16.26
CA LEU A 358 0.61 -3.79 15.72
C LEU A 358 1.63 -3.84 14.59
N VAL A 359 1.47 -3.01 13.57
CA VAL A 359 2.53 -2.85 12.56
C VAL A 359 3.67 -2.03 13.14
N ASP A 360 4.89 -2.54 13.13
CA ASP A 360 6.04 -1.75 13.54
C ASP A 360 6.32 -0.68 12.47
N THR A 361 6.23 0.57 12.89
CA THR A 361 6.45 1.76 12.06
C THR A 361 7.70 2.53 12.47
N SER A 362 8.49 1.99 13.40
CA SER A 362 9.70 2.66 13.91
C SER A 362 10.73 2.93 12.81
N TRP A 363 10.74 2.12 11.75
CA TRP A 363 11.57 2.32 10.55
C TRP A 363 11.24 3.62 9.79
N MET A 364 10.06 4.22 9.99
CA MET A 364 9.73 5.52 9.37
C MET A 364 10.52 6.70 9.97
N ASN A 365 11.22 6.51 11.10
CA ASN A 365 12.01 7.56 11.75
C ASN A 365 13.54 7.44 11.55
N GLU A 366 14.02 6.42 10.86
CA GLU A 366 15.46 6.22 10.56
C GLU A 366 15.85 6.86 9.21
#